data_AF-A0A0H4X058-F1
#
_entry.id   AF-A0A0H4X058-F1
#
_cell.length_a   1.000
_cell.length_b   1.000
_cell.length_c   1.000
_cell.angle_alpha   90.00
_cell.angle_beta   90.00
_cell.angle_gamma   90.00
#
_symmetry.space_group_name_H-M   'P 1'
#
loop_
_entity.id
_entity.type
_entity.pdbx_description
1 polymer ?
#
loop_
_entity_poly.entity_id
_entity_poly.type
_entity_poly.pdbx_seq_one_letter_code
_entity_poly.pdbx_strand_id
1 'polypeptide(L)'
;MPCLRDKSDLTIRLSAAKVLSAMQDPLPEEVRAVGLSLLGHAHRAFRHAGLDILARFPRDEEVLTALEEQAILDDENRLEALRMLSEVAPSRAIPRLIELASNARKRKQEGSTPESWRGPSGEAKRSEDGKRALLLIARLGVQGEEALPSLGALREVELLAPYADLVIDDIFRALLRQRAPPLKTDRFQEPLCAALLTDVAWPAERTEDPTLSLRPWLESLATFGTEVKVRVALAAARHVLWLWETQHPDNTYSRSTVISMERWLCEPTEAHAAEVASTANFIPSQFCAADAFSAAWSVNYGGQCVPLPPDAKVMTPDDDADPLWACVRAACRAMSRRSVITWALGASIVASEPLSPEASAREVHRAIVDEVLPWACGAWDPVKDAPQARAALRANGWRVPAAP
;
A
#
# COMPACT_ATOMS: atom_id res chain seq x y z
N MET A 1 -2.19 -21.24 -27.11
CA MET A 1 -1.54 -22.48 -26.63
C MET A 1 -0.21 -22.82 -27.32
N PRO A 2 -0.07 -22.81 -28.66
CA PRO A 2 1.21 -23.12 -29.32
C PRO A 2 2.37 -22.21 -28.86
N CYS A 3 2.12 -20.90 -28.76
CA CYS A 3 3.11 -19.90 -28.33
C CYS A 3 3.62 -20.10 -26.89
N LEU A 4 2.85 -20.72 -26.00
CA LEU A 4 3.26 -21.01 -24.62
C LEU A 4 4.14 -22.27 -24.51
N ARG A 5 4.07 -23.14 -25.51
CA ARG A 5 4.81 -24.40 -25.60
C ARG A 5 6.00 -24.30 -26.55
N ASP A 6 6.14 -23.18 -27.24
CA ASP A 6 7.25 -22.91 -28.13
C ASP A 6 8.55 -22.82 -27.34
N LYS A 7 9.48 -23.73 -27.65
CA LYS A 7 10.81 -23.80 -27.01
C LYS A 7 11.86 -22.95 -27.75
N SER A 8 11.53 -22.48 -28.95
CA SER A 8 12.48 -21.78 -29.82
C SER A 8 12.57 -20.29 -29.54
N ASP A 9 11.50 -19.66 -29.04
CA ASP A 9 11.46 -18.23 -28.71
C ASP A 9 10.96 -17.98 -27.28
N LEU A 10 11.90 -17.69 -26.39
CA LEU A 10 11.65 -17.37 -24.99
C LEU A 10 10.84 -16.08 -24.81
N THR A 11 10.99 -15.12 -25.73
CA THR A 11 10.31 -13.81 -25.67
C THR A 11 8.83 -13.97 -26.00
N ILE A 12 8.52 -14.74 -27.06
CA ILE A 12 7.14 -15.05 -27.44
C ILE A 12 6.43 -15.77 -26.30
N ARG A 13 7.11 -16.73 -25.65
CA ARG A 13 6.52 -17.50 -24.56
C ARG A 13 6.21 -16.63 -23.32
N LEU A 14 7.11 -15.73 -22.93
CA LEU A 14 6.87 -14.79 -21.83
C LEU A 14 5.77 -13.77 -22.18
N SER A 15 5.75 -13.25 -23.41
CA SER A 15 4.68 -12.35 -23.87
C SER A 15 3.33 -13.04 -23.88
N ALA A 16 3.26 -14.30 -24.32
CA ALA A 16 2.03 -15.09 -24.30
C ALA A 16 1.52 -15.31 -22.86
N ALA A 17 2.42 -15.57 -21.91
CA ALA A 17 2.07 -15.71 -20.50
C ALA A 17 1.50 -14.41 -19.92
N LYS A 18 2.13 -13.25 -20.22
CA LYS A 18 1.64 -11.92 -19.82
C LYS A 18 0.26 -11.60 -20.38
N VAL A 19 0.01 -11.94 -21.65
CA VAL A 19 -1.32 -11.75 -22.25
C VAL A 19 -2.36 -12.57 -21.51
N LEU A 20 -2.07 -13.84 -21.23
CA LEU A 20 -3.01 -14.73 -20.55
C LEU A 20 -3.29 -14.31 -19.11
N SER A 21 -2.29 -13.85 -18.36
CA SER A 21 -2.52 -13.34 -17.01
C SER A 21 -3.41 -12.09 -17.02
N ALA A 22 -3.27 -11.22 -18.03
CA ALA A 22 -4.06 -9.98 -18.17
C ALA A 22 -5.48 -10.14 -18.77
N MET A 23 -5.84 -11.30 -19.33
CA MET A 23 -7.18 -11.51 -19.89
C MET A 23 -8.27 -11.36 -18.82
N GLN A 24 -9.45 -10.86 -19.14
CA GLN A 24 -10.55 -10.78 -18.16
C GLN A 24 -11.39 -12.06 -18.12
N ASP A 25 -11.46 -12.78 -19.24
CA ASP A 25 -12.25 -14.01 -19.36
C ASP A 25 -11.65 -15.19 -18.57
N PRO A 26 -12.48 -16.14 -18.11
CA PRO A 26 -12.01 -17.38 -17.50
C PRO A 26 -11.03 -18.13 -18.41
N LEU A 27 -9.94 -18.63 -17.83
CA LEU A 27 -8.92 -19.37 -18.57
C LEU A 27 -9.23 -20.88 -18.59
N PRO A 28 -9.00 -21.58 -19.73
CA PRO A 28 -9.14 -23.03 -19.81
C PRO A 28 -8.18 -23.81 -18.89
N GLU A 29 -8.54 -25.03 -18.52
CA GLU A 29 -7.73 -25.90 -17.66
C GLU A 29 -6.34 -26.22 -18.28
N GLU A 30 -6.23 -26.24 -19.60
CA GLU A 30 -4.94 -26.46 -20.26
C GLU A 30 -3.95 -25.31 -20.00
N VAL A 31 -4.46 -24.10 -19.74
CA VAL A 31 -3.64 -22.94 -19.35
C VAL A 31 -3.15 -23.09 -17.91
N ARG A 32 -3.99 -23.63 -17.02
CA ARG A 32 -3.61 -24.00 -15.65
C ARG A 32 -2.44 -24.99 -15.64
N ALA A 33 -2.57 -26.08 -16.41
CA ALA A 33 -1.51 -27.09 -16.53
C ALA A 33 -0.19 -26.50 -17.07
N VAL A 34 -0.27 -25.53 -17.98
CA VAL A 34 0.91 -24.80 -18.45
C VAL A 34 1.51 -23.93 -17.34
N GLY A 35 0.68 -23.20 -16.58
CA GLY A 35 1.12 -22.42 -15.42
C GLY A 35 1.89 -23.26 -14.42
N LEU A 36 1.36 -24.42 -14.04
CA LEU A 36 2.04 -25.38 -13.15
C LEU A 36 3.38 -25.85 -13.72
N SER A 37 3.42 -26.20 -15.01
CA SER A 37 4.67 -26.63 -15.67
C SER A 37 5.76 -25.55 -15.68
N LEU A 38 5.37 -24.26 -15.70
CA LEU A 38 6.29 -23.13 -15.71
C LEU A 38 7.00 -22.92 -14.37
N LEU A 39 6.39 -23.35 -13.26
CA LEU A 39 6.99 -23.25 -11.93
C LEU A 39 8.26 -24.11 -11.78
N GLY A 40 8.36 -25.21 -12.54
CA GLY A 40 9.56 -26.06 -12.58
C GLY A 40 10.68 -25.55 -13.49
N HIS A 41 10.54 -24.37 -14.09
CA HIS A 41 11.49 -23.89 -15.09
C HIS A 41 12.79 -23.36 -14.45
N ALA A 42 13.94 -23.67 -15.05
CA ALA A 42 15.26 -23.27 -14.53
C ALA A 42 15.42 -21.74 -14.43
N HIS A 43 14.81 -21.00 -15.36
CA HIS A 43 14.93 -19.54 -15.43
C HIS A 43 13.80 -18.82 -14.68
N ARG A 44 14.15 -17.90 -13.77
CA ARG A 44 13.23 -17.21 -12.85
C ARG A 44 12.03 -16.55 -13.51
N ALA A 45 12.23 -15.91 -14.66
CA ALA A 45 11.16 -15.17 -15.36
C ALA A 45 10.02 -16.07 -15.83
N PHE A 46 10.31 -17.34 -16.14
CA PHE A 46 9.28 -18.31 -16.50
C PHE A 46 8.52 -18.80 -15.28
N ARG A 47 9.21 -19.01 -14.15
CA ARG A 47 8.55 -19.34 -12.88
C ARG A 47 7.60 -18.21 -12.47
N HIS A 48 8.07 -16.96 -12.53
CA HIS A 48 7.26 -15.76 -12.29
C HIS A 48 6.03 -15.70 -13.22
N ALA A 49 6.22 -15.90 -14.53
CA ALA A 49 5.11 -15.93 -15.48
C ALA A 49 4.12 -17.09 -15.21
N GLY A 50 4.62 -18.22 -14.68
CA GLY A 50 3.79 -19.32 -14.20
C GLY A 50 2.92 -18.88 -13.02
N LEU A 51 3.52 -18.21 -12.03
CA LEU A 51 2.79 -17.62 -10.90
C LEU A 51 1.68 -16.68 -11.39
N ASP A 52 1.98 -15.74 -12.30
CA ASP A 52 1.01 -14.78 -12.85
C ASP A 52 -0.19 -15.46 -13.51
N ILE A 53 0.04 -16.55 -14.25
CA ILE A 53 -1.03 -17.35 -14.85
C ILE A 53 -1.85 -18.04 -13.76
N LEU A 54 -1.20 -18.63 -12.77
CA LEU A 54 -1.84 -19.42 -11.72
C LEU A 54 -2.70 -18.59 -10.79
N ALA A 55 -2.39 -17.31 -10.58
CA ALA A 55 -3.26 -16.37 -9.85
C ALA A 55 -4.69 -16.29 -10.41
N ARG A 56 -4.90 -16.71 -11.68
CA ARG A 56 -6.22 -16.75 -12.34
C ARG A 56 -7.07 -17.97 -11.96
N PHE A 57 -6.56 -18.88 -11.12
CA PHE A 57 -7.24 -20.09 -10.67
C PHE A 57 -7.36 -20.14 -9.12
N PRO A 58 -8.03 -19.15 -8.48
CA PRO A 58 -7.96 -18.91 -7.03
C PRO A 58 -8.61 -19.98 -6.14
N ARG A 59 -9.36 -20.93 -6.70
CA ARG A 59 -10.09 -21.98 -5.97
C ARG A 59 -9.56 -23.39 -6.23
N ASP A 60 -8.48 -23.50 -6.99
CA ASP A 60 -7.89 -24.79 -7.34
C ASP A 60 -6.86 -25.20 -6.28
N GLU A 61 -7.12 -26.30 -5.57
CA GLU A 61 -6.24 -26.77 -4.48
C GLU A 61 -4.85 -27.19 -4.95
N GLU A 62 -4.72 -27.68 -6.18
CA GLU A 62 -3.41 -28.00 -6.77
C GLU A 62 -2.63 -26.71 -6.98
N VAL A 63 -3.29 -25.64 -7.43
CA VAL A 63 -2.69 -24.32 -7.59
C VAL A 63 -2.29 -23.71 -6.26
N LEU A 64 -3.17 -23.72 -5.26
CA LEU A 64 -2.85 -23.19 -3.93
C LEU A 64 -1.67 -23.92 -3.29
N THR A 65 -1.61 -25.24 -3.43
CA THR A 65 -0.49 -26.06 -2.94
C THR A 65 0.80 -25.73 -3.69
N ALA A 66 0.73 -25.57 -5.01
CA ALA A 66 1.89 -25.17 -5.81
C ALA A 66 2.42 -23.77 -5.42
N LEU A 67 1.54 -22.80 -5.15
CA LEU A 67 1.94 -21.47 -4.66
C LEU A 67 2.65 -21.56 -3.30
N GLU A 68 2.16 -22.38 -2.37
CA GLU A 68 2.82 -22.63 -1.10
C GLU A 68 4.20 -23.27 -1.26
N GLU A 69 4.31 -24.29 -2.12
CA GLU A 69 5.59 -24.93 -2.42
C GLU A 69 6.58 -23.94 -3.03
N GLN A 70 6.15 -23.07 -3.94
CA GLN A 70 7.01 -22.03 -4.51
C GLN A 70 7.44 -21.00 -3.48
N ALA A 71 6.56 -20.60 -2.56
CA ALA A 71 6.93 -19.72 -1.46
C ALA A 71 8.04 -20.31 -0.57
N ILE A 72 8.12 -21.65 -0.48
CA ILE A 72 9.15 -22.34 0.29
C ILE A 72 10.43 -22.52 -0.55
N LEU A 73 10.30 -23.05 -1.77
CA LEU A 73 11.40 -23.58 -2.58
C LEU A 73 12.07 -22.55 -3.50
N ASP A 74 11.36 -21.50 -3.94
CA ASP A 74 11.89 -20.51 -4.89
C ASP A 74 12.28 -19.21 -4.20
N ASP A 75 13.52 -19.13 -3.72
CA ASP A 75 14.09 -17.92 -3.10
C ASP A 75 13.99 -16.65 -3.98
N GLU A 76 13.91 -16.79 -5.31
CA GLU A 76 13.85 -15.66 -6.23
C GLU A 76 12.44 -15.08 -6.40
N ASN A 77 11.40 -15.93 -6.36
CA ASN A 77 10.00 -15.52 -6.50
C ASN A 77 9.16 -15.73 -5.23
N ARG A 78 9.78 -16.06 -4.08
CA ARG A 78 9.09 -16.32 -2.80
C ARG A 78 8.06 -15.24 -2.45
N LEU A 79 8.45 -13.97 -2.48
CA LEU A 79 7.55 -12.86 -2.17
C LEU A 79 6.39 -12.74 -3.15
N GLU A 80 6.63 -13.08 -4.42
CA GLU A 80 5.61 -13.04 -5.46
C GLU A 80 4.58 -14.17 -5.25
N ALA A 81 5.06 -15.38 -4.98
CA ALA A 81 4.20 -16.51 -4.62
C ALA A 81 3.37 -16.21 -3.37
N LEU A 82 3.98 -15.61 -2.33
CA LEU A 82 3.28 -15.20 -1.11
C LEU A 82 2.28 -14.07 -1.35
N ARG A 83 2.60 -13.09 -2.21
CA ARG A 83 1.66 -12.04 -2.62
C ARG A 83 0.42 -12.66 -3.25
N MET A 84 0.62 -13.53 -4.25
CA MET A 84 -0.50 -14.18 -4.93
C MET A 84 -1.31 -15.09 -4.00
N LEU A 85 -0.63 -15.91 -3.18
CA LEU A 85 -1.29 -16.75 -2.18
C LEU A 85 -2.11 -15.90 -1.20
N SER A 86 -1.62 -14.73 -0.80
CA SER A 86 -2.34 -13.82 0.09
C SER A 86 -3.61 -13.24 -0.53
N GLU A 87 -3.65 -13.07 -1.86
CA GLU A 87 -4.83 -12.59 -2.58
C GLU A 87 -5.90 -13.68 -2.73
N VAL A 88 -5.49 -14.95 -2.88
CA VAL A 88 -6.42 -16.06 -3.18
C VAL A 88 -6.77 -16.93 -1.97
N ALA A 89 -5.85 -17.07 -1.01
CA ALA A 89 -6.00 -17.85 0.21
C ALA A 89 -5.24 -17.21 1.39
N PRO A 90 -5.73 -16.07 1.94
CA PRO A 90 -5.08 -15.33 3.02
C PRO A 90 -4.66 -16.20 4.21
N SER A 91 -5.52 -17.12 4.64
CA SER A 91 -5.27 -18.01 5.80
C SER A 91 -4.11 -18.97 5.61
N ARG A 92 -3.77 -19.30 4.35
CA ARG A 92 -2.60 -20.11 3.98
C ARG A 92 -1.34 -19.25 3.89
N ALA A 93 -1.47 -18.01 3.42
CA ALA A 93 -0.35 -17.08 3.26
C ALA A 93 0.15 -16.49 4.58
N ILE A 94 -0.74 -16.11 5.50
CA ILE A 94 -0.40 -15.36 6.72
C ILE A 94 0.66 -16.08 7.57
N PRO A 95 0.55 -17.39 7.89
CA PRO A 95 1.57 -18.09 8.65
C PRO A 95 2.96 -18.00 8.01
N ARG A 96 3.03 -18.04 6.68
CA ARG A 96 4.28 -17.98 5.90
C ARG A 96 4.85 -16.57 5.81
N LEU A 97 3.99 -15.56 5.69
CA LEU A 97 4.39 -14.15 5.75
C LEU A 97 4.96 -13.82 7.14
N ILE A 98 4.33 -14.32 8.21
CA ILE A 98 4.84 -14.19 9.58
C ILE A 98 6.17 -14.92 9.75
N GLU A 99 6.32 -16.12 9.20
CA GLU A 99 7.58 -16.87 9.22
C GLU A 99 8.70 -16.10 8.51
N LEU A 100 8.42 -15.55 7.32
CA LEU A 100 9.36 -14.74 6.55
C LEU A 100 9.76 -13.47 7.31
N ALA A 101 8.79 -12.75 7.89
CA ALA A 101 9.04 -11.59 8.75
C ALA A 101 9.92 -11.97 9.95
N SER A 102 9.61 -13.09 10.62
CA SER A 102 10.38 -13.59 11.77
C SER A 102 11.82 -13.94 11.42
N ASN A 103 12.09 -14.38 10.18
CA ASN A 103 13.43 -14.75 9.75
C ASN A 103 14.38 -13.53 9.61
N ALA A 104 13.85 -12.30 9.51
CA ALA A 104 14.66 -11.08 9.61
C ALA A 104 15.36 -10.93 10.98
N ARG A 105 14.86 -11.61 12.02
CA ARG A 105 15.44 -11.62 13.38
C ARG A 105 16.77 -12.37 13.49
N LYS A 106 17.07 -13.31 12.59
CA LYS A 106 18.14 -14.31 12.79
C LYS A 106 19.54 -13.75 12.50
N ARG A 107 20.08 -12.99 13.46
CA ARG A 107 21.50 -12.58 13.55
C ARG A 107 22.48 -13.76 13.72
N LYS A 108 22.02 -14.95 14.12
CA LYS A 108 22.90 -16.08 14.49
C LYS A 108 22.22 -17.46 14.34
N GLN A 109 21.88 -17.90 13.14
CA GLN A 109 21.75 -19.35 12.90
C GLN A 109 22.92 -19.79 12.03
N GLU A 110 24.00 -20.19 12.69
CA GLU A 110 25.00 -21.06 12.10
C GLU A 110 24.30 -22.34 11.65
N GLY A 111 24.37 -22.64 10.34
CA GLY A 111 23.99 -23.94 9.79
C GLY A 111 22.76 -23.99 8.87
N SER A 112 21.76 -23.11 9.03
CA SER A 112 20.50 -23.19 8.26
C SER A 112 20.28 -22.06 7.24
N THR A 113 21.19 -21.09 7.16
CA THR A 113 21.05 -19.95 6.25
C THR A 113 21.60 -20.31 4.86
N PRO A 114 20.81 -20.17 3.76
CA PRO A 114 21.28 -20.37 2.39
C PRO A 114 22.55 -19.56 2.11
N GLU A 115 23.48 -20.07 1.30
CA GLU A 115 24.75 -19.37 1.01
C GLU A 115 24.54 -17.98 0.42
N SER A 116 23.51 -17.81 -0.42
CA SER A 116 23.09 -16.53 -1.02
C SER A 116 22.62 -15.49 0.01
N TRP A 117 22.36 -15.91 1.26
CA TRP A 117 21.85 -15.07 2.35
C TRP A 117 22.92 -14.81 3.42
N ARG A 118 24.15 -15.28 3.21
CA ARG A 118 25.29 -15.04 4.12
C ARG A 118 25.99 -13.72 3.78
N GLY A 119 26.42 -13.00 4.80
CA GLY A 119 27.10 -11.71 4.68
C GLY A 119 26.15 -10.50 4.61
N PRO A 120 26.70 -9.27 4.55
CA PRO A 120 25.94 -8.02 4.72
C PRO A 120 24.78 -7.84 3.72
N SER A 121 24.99 -8.22 2.46
CA SER A 121 23.96 -8.11 1.42
C SER A 121 22.79 -9.09 1.65
N GLY A 122 23.07 -10.28 2.18
CA GLY A 122 22.04 -11.25 2.54
C GLY A 122 21.25 -10.88 3.79
N GLU A 123 21.88 -10.15 4.73
CA GLU A 123 21.22 -9.55 5.88
C GLU A 123 20.27 -8.42 5.49
N ALA A 124 20.71 -7.53 4.60
CA ALA A 124 19.86 -6.48 4.03
C ALA A 124 18.64 -7.09 3.33
N LYS A 125 18.86 -8.07 2.43
CA LYS A 125 17.77 -8.76 1.74
C LYS A 125 16.77 -9.42 2.69
N ARG A 126 17.23 -10.08 3.76
CA ARG A 126 16.35 -10.66 4.79
C ARG A 126 15.48 -9.63 5.48
N SER A 127 16.07 -8.50 5.84
CA SER A 127 15.35 -7.38 6.44
C SER A 127 14.29 -6.83 5.48
N GLU A 128 14.66 -6.57 4.23
CA GLU A 128 13.75 -6.10 3.18
C GLU A 128 12.58 -7.07 2.96
N ASP A 129 12.87 -8.37 2.80
CA ASP A 129 11.87 -9.41 2.57
C ASP A 129 10.92 -9.53 3.77
N GLY A 130 11.44 -9.45 4.99
CA GLY A 130 10.62 -9.47 6.20
C GLY A 130 9.69 -8.25 6.31
N LYS A 131 10.17 -7.06 5.95
CA LYS A 131 9.35 -5.85 5.91
C LYS A 131 8.29 -5.91 4.81
N ARG A 132 8.65 -6.39 3.61
CA ARG A 132 7.69 -6.63 2.53
C ARG A 132 6.62 -7.64 2.93
N ALA A 133 6.97 -8.70 3.66
CA ALA A 133 6.01 -9.66 4.18
C ALA A 133 5.00 -9.00 5.14
N LEU A 134 5.48 -8.13 6.04
CA LEU A 134 4.61 -7.34 6.92
C LEU A 134 3.66 -6.43 6.12
N LEU A 135 4.15 -5.76 5.09
CA LEU A 135 3.32 -4.92 4.21
C LEU A 135 2.25 -5.72 3.46
N LEU A 136 2.57 -6.95 3.03
CA LEU A 136 1.58 -7.85 2.43
C LEU A 136 0.48 -8.22 3.42
N ILE A 137 0.83 -8.48 4.70
CA ILE A 137 -0.17 -8.73 5.75
C ILE A 137 -1.08 -7.51 5.95
N ALA A 138 -0.53 -6.29 5.98
CA ALA A 138 -1.33 -5.07 6.14
C ALA A 138 -2.41 -4.92 5.06
N ARG A 139 -2.11 -5.32 3.82
CA ARG A 139 -3.05 -5.24 2.68
C ARG A 139 -4.24 -6.18 2.78
N LEU A 140 -4.14 -7.23 3.59
CA LEU A 140 -5.27 -8.14 3.82
C LEU A 140 -6.40 -7.46 4.59
N GLY A 141 -6.15 -6.30 5.23
CA GLY A 141 -7.14 -5.55 5.98
C GLY A 141 -7.81 -6.43 7.03
N VAL A 142 -9.14 -6.57 6.96
CA VAL A 142 -9.92 -7.44 7.86
C VAL A 142 -9.42 -8.89 7.86
N GLN A 143 -9.04 -9.43 6.70
CA GLN A 143 -8.57 -10.83 6.61
C GLN A 143 -7.22 -11.04 7.31
N GLY A 144 -6.50 -9.97 7.62
CA GLY A 144 -5.27 -10.00 8.41
C GLY A 144 -5.48 -10.17 9.92
N GLU A 145 -6.72 -10.18 10.42
CA GLU A 145 -7.03 -10.27 11.87
C GLU A 145 -6.33 -11.46 12.54
N GLU A 146 -6.25 -12.61 11.87
CA GLU A 146 -5.57 -13.80 12.40
C GLU A 146 -4.07 -13.62 12.64
N ALA A 147 -3.43 -12.63 12.00
CA ALA A 147 -2.02 -12.32 12.17
C ALA A 147 -1.73 -11.54 13.46
N LEU A 148 -2.73 -10.89 14.07
CA LEU A 148 -2.54 -9.95 15.19
C LEU A 148 -1.74 -10.52 16.38
N PRO A 149 -2.00 -11.75 16.87
CA PRO A 149 -1.21 -12.31 17.96
C PRO A 149 0.27 -12.48 17.60
N SER A 150 0.55 -12.94 16.38
CA SER A 150 1.91 -13.14 15.87
C SER A 150 2.64 -11.82 15.60
N LEU A 151 1.93 -10.81 15.08
CA LEU A 151 2.47 -9.45 14.93
C LEU A 151 2.83 -8.86 16.30
N GLY A 152 2.02 -9.11 17.33
CA GLY A 152 2.33 -8.73 18.71
C GLY A 152 3.67 -9.30 19.19
N ALA A 153 3.97 -10.57 18.86
CA ALA A 153 5.24 -11.21 19.22
C ALA A 153 6.46 -10.68 18.42
N LEU A 154 6.24 -10.22 17.18
CA LEU A 154 7.30 -9.64 16.34
C LEU A 154 7.83 -8.30 16.86
N ARG A 155 7.09 -7.64 17.75
CA ARG A 155 7.50 -6.37 18.39
C ARG A 155 8.68 -6.51 19.34
N GLU A 156 8.94 -7.71 19.83
CA GLU A 156 10.16 -8.00 20.62
C GLU A 156 11.43 -7.94 19.76
N VAL A 157 11.29 -7.72 18.44
CA VAL A 157 12.39 -7.48 17.50
C VAL A 157 12.45 -5.98 17.19
N GLU A 158 13.44 -5.29 17.75
CA GLU A 158 13.62 -3.83 17.62
C GLU A 158 13.49 -3.32 16.18
N LEU A 159 14.09 -4.04 15.21
CA LEU A 159 14.05 -3.68 13.79
C LEU A 159 12.64 -3.75 13.18
N LEU A 160 11.81 -4.68 13.63
CA LEU A 160 10.47 -4.93 13.07
C LEU A 160 9.35 -4.29 13.87
N ALA A 161 9.61 -3.92 15.13
CA ALA A 161 8.58 -3.38 16.03
C ALA A 161 7.80 -2.21 15.44
N PRO A 162 8.42 -1.21 14.79
CA PRO A 162 7.68 -0.12 14.16
C PRO A 162 6.75 -0.61 13.05
N TYR A 163 7.21 -1.55 12.21
CA TYR A 163 6.44 -2.12 11.12
C TYR A 163 5.30 -3.00 11.63
N ALA A 164 5.54 -3.81 12.66
CA ALA A 164 4.49 -4.62 13.28
C ALA A 164 3.38 -3.74 13.88
N ASP A 165 3.73 -2.68 14.60
CA ASP A 165 2.76 -1.72 15.15
C ASP A 165 1.92 -1.05 14.05
N LEU A 166 2.52 -0.77 12.90
CA LEU A 166 1.85 -0.21 11.73
C LEU A 166 0.88 -1.18 11.05
N VAL A 167 1.32 -2.42 10.80
CA VAL A 167 0.46 -3.47 10.23
C VAL A 167 -0.76 -3.70 11.12
N ILE A 168 -0.54 -3.70 12.44
CA ILE A 168 -1.60 -3.79 13.44
C ILE A 168 -2.60 -2.62 13.30
N ASP A 169 -2.10 -1.39 13.17
CA ASP A 169 -2.96 -0.21 12.99
C ASP A 169 -3.78 -0.27 11.68
N ASP A 170 -3.18 -0.73 10.57
CA ASP A 170 -3.87 -0.87 9.28
C ASP A 170 -4.94 -1.98 9.32
N ILE A 171 -4.67 -3.13 9.94
CA ILE A 171 -5.68 -4.18 10.18
C ILE A 171 -6.82 -3.64 11.05
N PHE A 172 -6.50 -2.92 12.13
CA PHE A 172 -7.54 -2.38 13.00
C PHE A 172 -8.38 -1.31 12.34
N ARG A 173 -7.78 -0.42 11.54
CA ARG A 173 -8.54 0.55 10.76
C ARG A 173 -9.52 -0.16 9.82
N ALA A 174 -9.12 -1.27 9.20
CA ALA A 174 -10.01 -2.06 8.35
C ALA A 174 -11.14 -2.73 9.14
N LEU A 175 -10.84 -3.31 10.31
CA LEU A 175 -11.83 -3.92 11.20
C LEU A 175 -12.83 -2.89 11.74
N LEU A 176 -12.35 -1.73 12.19
CA LEU A 176 -13.19 -0.63 12.67
C LEU A 176 -14.06 -0.10 11.55
N ARG A 177 -13.52 0.06 10.34
CA ARG A 177 -14.30 0.46 9.17
C ARG A 177 -15.41 -0.53 8.84
N GLN A 178 -15.14 -1.84 8.91
CA GLN A 178 -16.16 -2.87 8.67
C GLN A 178 -17.28 -2.85 9.71
N ARG A 179 -16.95 -2.48 10.96
CA ARG A 179 -17.87 -2.46 12.10
C ARG A 179 -18.47 -1.08 12.36
N ALA A 180 -18.08 -0.08 11.59
CA ALA A 180 -18.52 1.28 11.78
C ALA A 180 -20.05 1.34 11.65
N PRO A 181 -20.73 2.16 12.48
CA PRO A 181 -22.16 2.36 12.32
C PRO A 181 -22.45 2.96 10.94
N PRO A 182 -23.65 2.73 10.39
CA PRO A 182 -24.04 3.35 9.13
C PRO A 182 -23.96 4.87 9.24
N LEU A 183 -23.60 5.52 8.12
CA LEU A 183 -23.51 6.97 8.07
C LEU A 183 -24.84 7.62 8.45
N LYS A 184 -24.78 8.62 9.33
CA LYS A 184 -25.92 9.42 9.77
C LYS A 184 -26.34 10.37 8.65
N THR A 185 -27.26 9.90 7.79
CA THR A 185 -27.71 10.63 6.59
C THR A 185 -28.35 11.99 6.89
N ASP A 186 -28.88 12.20 8.09
CA ASP A 186 -29.37 13.48 8.60
C ASP A 186 -28.27 14.55 8.63
N ARG A 187 -27.01 14.15 8.81
CA ARG A 187 -25.85 15.05 8.82
C ARG A 187 -25.31 15.37 7.42
N PHE A 188 -25.86 14.79 6.36
CA PHE A 188 -25.40 15.07 4.98
C PHE A 188 -25.68 16.51 4.55
N GLN A 189 -26.63 17.18 5.21
CA GLN A 189 -26.91 18.59 5.00
C GLN A 189 -25.94 19.52 5.74
N GLU A 190 -25.08 18.98 6.62
CA GLU A 190 -24.05 19.79 7.26
C GLU A 190 -23.03 20.27 6.20
N PRO A 191 -22.57 21.53 6.27
CA PRO A 191 -21.76 22.14 5.21
C PRO A 191 -20.56 21.31 4.75
N LEU A 192 -19.81 20.71 5.68
CA LEU A 192 -18.66 19.87 5.35
C LEU A 192 -19.07 18.55 4.67
N CYS A 193 -20.13 17.89 5.17
CA CYS A 193 -20.62 16.65 4.57
C CYS A 193 -21.18 16.90 3.17
N ALA A 194 -21.92 17.99 2.98
CA ALA A 194 -22.43 18.40 1.68
C ALA A 194 -21.29 18.68 0.69
N ALA A 195 -20.22 19.35 1.13
CA ALA A 195 -19.04 19.60 0.30
C ALA A 195 -18.30 18.30 -0.08
N LEU A 196 -18.14 17.37 0.85
CA LEU A 196 -17.54 16.05 0.59
C LEU A 196 -18.37 15.21 -0.40
N LEU A 197 -19.69 15.34 -0.36
CA LEU A 197 -20.64 14.65 -1.22
C LEU A 197 -20.95 15.39 -2.53
N THR A 198 -20.34 16.55 -2.76
CA THR A 198 -20.57 17.33 -3.97
C THR A 198 -19.99 16.59 -5.18
N ASP A 199 -20.82 16.42 -6.21
CA ASP A 199 -20.38 15.77 -7.45
C ASP A 199 -19.27 16.57 -8.13
N VAL A 200 -18.15 15.90 -8.36
CA VAL A 200 -17.04 16.44 -9.15
C VAL A 200 -17.44 16.46 -10.62
N ALA A 201 -17.31 17.63 -11.26
CA ALA A 201 -17.52 17.79 -12.69
C ALA A 201 -16.36 17.18 -13.48
N TRP A 202 -16.45 15.87 -13.74
CA TRP A 202 -15.47 15.12 -14.52
C TRP A 202 -15.47 15.55 -15.99
N PRO A 203 -14.28 15.59 -16.65
CA PRO A 203 -14.19 16.01 -18.03
C PRO A 203 -14.92 15.01 -18.94
N ALA A 204 -15.68 15.52 -19.92
CA ALA A 204 -16.29 14.70 -20.96
C ALA A 204 -15.30 14.36 -22.08
N GLU A 205 -14.29 15.22 -22.28
CA GLU A 205 -13.29 15.08 -23.33
C GLU A 205 -12.02 14.38 -22.82
N ARG A 206 -11.47 13.46 -23.62
CA ARG A 206 -10.26 12.71 -23.26
C ARG A 206 -8.96 13.54 -23.22
N THR A 207 -8.98 14.75 -23.77
CA THR A 207 -7.83 15.66 -23.89
C THR A 207 -7.57 16.47 -22.62
N GLU A 208 -8.57 16.59 -21.75
CA GLU A 208 -8.44 17.31 -20.48
C GLU A 208 -7.77 16.42 -19.42
N ASP A 209 -6.93 17.00 -18.56
CA ASP A 209 -6.33 16.29 -17.42
C ASP A 209 -7.40 16.08 -16.32
N PRO A 210 -7.88 14.85 -16.07
CA PRO A 210 -8.96 14.60 -15.12
C PRO A 210 -8.63 14.98 -13.68
N THR A 211 -7.34 15.13 -13.35
CA THR A 211 -6.93 15.57 -12.02
C THR A 211 -7.35 17.01 -11.76
N LEU A 212 -7.43 17.87 -12.79
CA LEU A 212 -7.79 19.28 -12.65
C LEU A 212 -9.22 19.48 -12.13
N SER A 213 -10.14 18.55 -12.43
CA SER A 213 -11.52 18.58 -11.93
C SER A 213 -11.61 18.50 -10.40
N LEU A 214 -10.59 17.94 -9.73
CA LEU A 214 -10.57 17.85 -8.26
C LEU A 214 -10.23 19.18 -7.59
N ARG A 215 -9.61 20.13 -8.31
CA ARG A 215 -9.11 21.36 -7.69
C ARG A 215 -10.23 22.22 -7.08
N PRO A 216 -11.34 22.55 -7.79
CA PRO A 216 -12.42 23.34 -7.19
C PRO A 216 -13.08 22.65 -5.99
N TRP A 217 -13.18 21.31 -6.04
CA TRP A 217 -13.70 20.51 -4.95
C TRP A 217 -12.78 20.58 -3.72
N LEU A 218 -11.47 20.43 -3.88
CA LEU A 218 -10.49 20.58 -2.80
C LEU A 218 -10.46 21.99 -2.20
N GLU A 219 -10.56 23.02 -3.04
CA GLU A 219 -10.65 24.42 -2.61
C GLU A 219 -11.90 24.64 -1.74
N SER A 220 -13.02 24.01 -2.08
CA SER A 220 -14.25 24.06 -1.27
C SER A 220 -14.10 23.36 0.09
N LEU A 221 -13.26 22.32 0.20
CA LEU A 221 -13.00 21.64 1.46
C LEU A 221 -12.02 22.41 2.35
N ALA A 222 -11.05 23.10 1.74
CA ALA A 222 -10.05 23.88 2.46
C ALA A 222 -10.67 25.02 3.29
N THR A 223 -11.87 25.52 2.93
CA THR A 223 -12.57 26.57 3.69
C THR A 223 -13.02 26.13 5.09
N PHE A 224 -13.07 24.83 5.37
CA PHE A 224 -13.44 24.29 6.68
C PHE A 224 -12.27 24.22 7.68
N GLY A 225 -11.09 24.72 7.28
CA GLY A 225 -9.94 24.89 8.16
C GLY A 225 -8.88 23.79 8.05
N THR A 226 -7.83 23.95 8.84
CA THR A 226 -6.61 23.14 8.77
C THR A 226 -6.83 21.66 9.03
N GLU A 227 -7.67 21.29 10.01
CA GLU A 227 -7.91 19.88 10.32
C GLU A 227 -8.48 19.13 9.10
N VAL A 228 -9.45 19.72 8.39
CA VAL A 228 -10.03 19.15 7.17
C VAL A 228 -8.96 19.05 6.08
N LYS A 229 -8.17 20.11 5.87
CA LYS A 229 -7.05 20.11 4.90
C LYS A 229 -6.08 18.94 5.15
N VAL A 230 -5.64 18.76 6.40
CA VAL A 230 -4.70 17.70 6.77
C VAL A 230 -5.34 16.31 6.66
N ARG A 231 -6.61 16.14 7.04
CA ARG A 231 -7.34 14.86 6.89
C ARG A 231 -7.47 14.44 5.43
N VAL A 232 -7.82 15.36 4.54
CA VAL A 232 -7.91 15.08 3.09
C VAL A 232 -6.53 14.70 2.53
N ALA A 233 -5.50 15.46 2.88
CA ALA A 233 -4.14 15.19 2.43
C ALA A 233 -3.61 13.84 2.97
N LEU A 234 -3.93 13.51 4.23
CA LEU A 234 -3.58 12.24 4.87
C LEU A 234 -4.25 11.06 4.19
N ALA A 235 -5.56 11.16 3.88
CA ALA A 235 -6.30 10.12 3.19
C ALA A 235 -5.70 9.85 1.79
N ALA A 236 -5.40 10.91 1.03
CA ALA A 236 -4.76 10.79 -0.27
C ALA A 236 -3.36 10.15 -0.19
N ALA A 237 -2.51 10.64 0.72
CA ALA A 237 -1.14 10.14 0.91
C ALA A 237 -1.13 8.67 1.38
N ARG A 238 -1.98 8.32 2.34
CA ARG A 238 -2.10 6.96 2.87
C ARG A 238 -2.57 5.98 1.79
N HIS A 239 -3.50 6.39 0.93
CA HIS A 239 -4.01 5.56 -0.16
C HIS A 239 -2.91 5.09 -1.12
N VAL A 240 -1.89 5.92 -1.37
CA VAL A 240 -0.80 5.60 -2.31
C VAL A 240 0.51 5.20 -1.64
N LEU A 241 0.63 5.32 -0.31
CA LEU A 241 1.85 5.06 0.45
C LEU A 241 2.46 3.69 0.15
N TRP A 242 1.62 2.67 -0.03
CA TRP A 242 2.05 1.30 -0.29
C TRP A 242 2.92 1.19 -1.55
N LEU A 243 2.73 2.05 -2.56
CA LEU A 243 3.54 2.07 -3.78
C LEU A 243 5.00 2.38 -3.47
N TRP A 244 5.25 3.31 -2.54
CA TRP A 244 6.57 3.60 -2.03
C TRP A 244 7.13 2.45 -1.21
N GLU A 245 6.35 1.97 -0.22
CA GLU A 245 6.83 0.98 0.75
C GLU A 245 7.17 -0.38 0.11
N THR A 246 6.52 -0.72 -1.00
CA THR A 246 6.84 -1.96 -1.72
C THR A 246 8.22 -1.90 -2.37
N GLN A 247 8.57 -0.74 -2.94
CA GLN A 247 9.83 -0.55 -3.66
C GLN A 247 10.98 -0.20 -2.72
N HIS A 248 10.70 0.57 -1.66
CA HIS A 248 11.68 1.07 -0.71
C HIS A 248 11.28 0.72 0.74
N PRO A 249 11.15 -0.57 1.08
CA PRO A 249 10.71 -1.00 2.41
C PRO A 249 11.67 -0.57 3.53
N ASP A 250 12.94 -0.32 3.22
CA ASP A 250 13.92 0.15 4.20
C ASP A 250 13.89 1.66 4.44
N ASN A 251 13.21 2.42 3.59
CA ASN A 251 13.07 3.86 3.74
C ASN A 251 11.74 4.20 4.44
N THR A 252 11.81 4.38 5.75
CA THR A 252 10.63 4.64 6.58
C THR A 252 10.12 6.06 6.53
N TYR A 253 10.81 7.02 5.89
CA TYR A 253 10.45 8.45 5.98
C TYR A 253 8.99 8.70 5.61
N SER A 254 8.52 8.15 4.47
CA SER A 254 7.12 8.32 4.04
C SER A 254 6.11 7.82 5.07
N ARG A 255 6.35 6.63 5.62
CA ARG A 255 5.48 6.05 6.64
C ARG A 255 5.54 6.83 7.94
N SER A 256 6.73 7.23 8.37
CA SER A 256 6.94 8.08 9.55
C SER A 256 6.19 9.41 9.42
N THR A 257 6.21 10.06 8.25
CA THR A 257 5.43 11.27 8.00
C THR A 257 3.94 11.05 8.19
N VAL A 258 3.38 9.98 7.61
CA VAL A 258 1.95 9.65 7.77
C VAL A 258 1.60 9.42 9.24
N ILE A 259 2.45 8.73 10.01
CA ILE A 259 2.26 8.54 11.47
C ILE A 259 2.32 9.89 12.21
N SER A 260 3.30 10.74 11.90
CA SER A 260 3.43 12.04 12.57
C SER A 260 2.25 12.95 12.25
N MET A 261 1.69 12.87 11.03
CA MET A 261 0.44 13.57 10.66
C MET A 261 -0.75 13.05 11.47
N GLU A 262 -0.88 11.74 11.64
CA GLU A 262 -1.91 11.12 12.50
C GLU A 262 -1.77 11.59 13.96
N ARG A 263 -0.54 11.63 14.49
CA ARG A 263 -0.27 12.15 15.85
C ARG A 263 -0.67 13.61 16.00
N TRP A 264 -0.35 14.44 15.01
CA TRP A 264 -0.75 15.84 15.02
C TRP A 264 -2.28 16.00 14.97
N LEU A 265 -3.01 15.20 14.20
CA LEU A 265 -4.49 15.22 14.19
C LEU A 265 -5.10 14.75 15.51
N CYS A 266 -4.44 13.83 16.21
CA CYS A 266 -4.83 13.42 17.56
C CYS A 266 -4.58 14.53 18.60
N GLU A 267 -3.42 15.18 18.52
CA GLU A 267 -2.98 16.21 19.46
C GLU A 267 -2.20 17.33 18.71
N PRO A 268 -2.86 18.41 18.27
CA PRO A 268 -2.26 19.41 17.37
C PRO A 268 -1.36 20.39 18.12
N THR A 269 -0.13 19.95 18.45
CA THR A 269 0.90 20.76 19.11
C THR A 269 1.99 21.20 18.13
N GLU A 270 2.72 22.26 18.48
CA GLU A 270 3.90 22.70 17.71
C GLU A 270 4.99 21.62 17.65
N ALA A 271 5.13 20.81 18.72
CA ALA A 271 6.08 19.71 18.76
C ALA A 271 5.73 18.62 17.72
N HIS A 272 4.46 18.23 17.63
CA HIS A 272 4.02 17.28 16.61
C HIS A 272 4.10 17.88 15.19
N ALA A 273 3.85 19.18 15.03
CA ALA A 273 4.03 19.86 13.75
C ALA A 273 5.51 19.86 13.31
N ALA A 274 6.44 20.11 14.23
CA ALA A 274 7.87 20.02 13.97
C ALA A 274 8.31 18.59 13.60
N GLU A 275 7.72 17.56 14.23
CA GLU A 275 7.94 16.16 13.88
C GLU A 275 7.49 15.84 12.45
N VAL A 276 6.31 16.33 12.05
CA VAL A 276 5.82 16.20 10.66
C VAL A 276 6.79 16.89 9.70
N ALA A 277 7.20 18.13 9.98
CA ALA A 277 8.14 18.87 9.13
C ALA A 277 9.49 18.15 8.97
N SER A 278 10.01 17.57 10.05
CA SER A 278 11.26 16.82 10.05
C SER A 278 11.17 15.54 9.21
N THR A 279 10.07 14.79 9.34
CA THR A 279 9.90 13.52 8.63
C THR A 279 9.48 13.69 7.18
N ALA A 280 8.67 14.71 6.87
CA ALA A 280 8.18 15.01 5.52
C ALA A 280 9.28 15.54 4.58
N ASN A 281 10.43 15.95 5.10
CA ASN A 281 11.50 16.57 4.33
C ASN A 281 12.48 15.54 3.75
N PHE A 282 11.98 14.61 2.92
CA PHE A 282 12.82 13.66 2.20
C PHE A 282 12.63 13.79 0.69
N ILE A 283 13.69 13.50 -0.06
CA ILE A 283 13.72 13.58 -1.53
C ILE A 283 13.76 12.15 -2.08
N PRO A 284 12.71 11.68 -2.78
CA PRO A 284 12.76 10.38 -3.44
C PRO A 284 13.80 10.39 -4.57
N SER A 285 14.50 9.26 -4.75
CA SER A 285 15.51 9.13 -5.81
C SER A 285 14.88 9.20 -7.20
N GLN A 286 15.55 9.82 -8.16
CA GLN A 286 15.13 9.80 -9.57
C GLN A 286 15.15 8.39 -10.20
N PHE A 287 15.82 7.44 -9.56
CA PHE A 287 15.87 6.03 -9.96
C PHE A 287 14.72 5.18 -9.38
N CYS A 288 13.83 5.77 -8.57
CA CYS A 288 12.59 5.14 -8.16
C CYS A 288 11.69 4.91 -9.38
N ALA A 289 10.82 3.91 -9.33
CA ALA A 289 9.78 3.82 -10.34
C ALA A 289 8.79 4.99 -10.19
N ALA A 290 8.14 5.35 -11.30
CA ALA A 290 7.32 6.56 -11.39
C ALA A 290 6.17 6.60 -10.37
N ASP A 291 5.58 5.46 -10.06
CA ASP A 291 4.52 5.30 -9.05
C ASP A 291 5.03 5.56 -7.62
N ALA A 292 6.11 4.91 -7.22
CA ALA A 292 6.73 5.12 -5.91
C ALA A 292 7.23 6.56 -5.75
N PHE A 293 7.85 7.12 -6.80
CA PHE A 293 8.30 8.51 -6.81
C PHE A 293 7.15 9.48 -6.54
N SER A 294 6.03 9.33 -7.27
CA SER A 294 4.85 10.17 -7.08
C SER A 294 4.16 9.94 -5.73
N ALA A 295 4.14 8.70 -5.21
CA ALA A 295 3.62 8.39 -3.88
C ALA A 295 4.41 9.08 -2.77
N ALA A 296 5.75 9.05 -2.84
CA ALA A 296 6.62 9.77 -1.91
C ALA A 296 6.35 11.28 -1.90
N TRP A 297 6.16 11.88 -3.09
CA TRP A 297 5.80 13.29 -3.18
C TRP A 297 4.41 13.60 -2.62
N SER A 298 3.43 12.71 -2.81
CA SER A 298 2.12 12.85 -2.18
C SER A 298 2.25 12.96 -0.67
N VAL A 299 3.09 12.14 -0.05
CA VAL A 299 3.34 12.18 1.40
C VAL A 299 4.05 13.48 1.80
N ASN A 300 5.08 13.90 1.05
CA ASN A 300 5.81 15.14 1.33
C ASN A 300 4.86 16.37 1.30
N TYR A 301 4.08 16.53 0.22
CA TYR A 301 3.06 17.58 0.14
C TYR A 301 1.97 17.46 1.21
N GLY A 302 1.61 16.24 1.59
CA GLY A 302 0.69 16.00 2.70
C GLY A 302 1.22 16.55 4.03
N GLY A 303 2.50 16.31 4.32
CA GLY A 303 3.17 16.89 5.49
C GLY A 303 3.18 18.41 5.50
N GLN A 304 3.30 19.05 4.33
CA GLN A 304 3.23 20.50 4.17
C GLN A 304 1.84 21.10 4.41
N CYS A 305 0.79 20.28 4.49
CA CYS A 305 -0.54 20.75 4.89
C CYS A 305 -0.64 21.03 6.41
N VAL A 306 0.30 20.52 7.20
CA VAL A 306 0.38 20.78 8.65
C VAL A 306 1.01 22.16 8.87
N PRO A 307 0.45 23.03 9.73
CA PRO A 307 1.00 24.36 9.99
C PRO A 307 2.43 24.27 10.50
N LEU A 308 3.35 24.90 9.80
CA LEU A 308 4.75 24.88 10.15
C LEU A 308 5.03 25.82 11.33
N PRO A 309 5.89 25.41 12.29
CA PRO A 309 6.50 26.33 13.22
C PRO A 309 7.27 27.43 12.46
N PRO A 310 7.38 28.66 13.00
CA PRO A 310 8.07 29.78 12.34
C PRO A 310 9.51 29.48 11.90
N ASP A 311 10.19 28.56 12.60
CA ASP A 311 11.60 28.23 12.38
C ASP A 311 11.82 26.97 11.51
N ALA A 312 10.75 26.33 11.04
CA ALA A 312 10.85 25.08 10.28
C ALA A 312 11.30 25.34 8.84
N LYS A 313 12.48 24.82 8.48
CA LYS A 313 12.94 24.78 7.09
C LYS A 313 12.29 23.59 6.38
N VAL A 314 11.30 23.87 5.55
CA VAL A 314 10.71 22.87 4.66
C VAL A 314 11.07 23.23 3.22
N MET A 315 11.43 22.21 2.45
CA MET A 315 11.72 22.38 1.04
C MET A 315 10.40 22.61 0.31
N THR A 316 10.13 23.85 -0.13
CA THR A 316 8.99 24.20 -0.97
C THR A 316 9.31 23.89 -2.43
N PRO A 317 8.59 22.99 -3.09
CA PRO A 317 8.65 22.86 -4.55
C PRO A 317 7.80 23.99 -5.13
N ASP A 318 8.42 24.92 -5.88
CA ASP A 318 7.83 26.11 -6.52
C ASP A 318 6.72 26.83 -5.72
N ASP A 319 6.99 28.07 -5.28
CA ASP A 319 6.20 28.89 -4.34
C ASP A 319 4.68 29.11 -4.65
N ASP A 320 4.13 28.56 -5.73
CA ASP A 320 2.77 28.82 -6.23
C ASP A 320 1.76 27.65 -6.12
N ALA A 321 2.16 26.45 -5.65
CA ALA A 321 1.25 25.30 -5.58
C ALA A 321 0.66 25.10 -4.16
N ASP A 322 -0.66 25.19 -4.01
CA ASP A 322 -1.34 24.77 -2.77
C ASP A 322 -0.94 23.31 -2.41
N PRO A 323 -0.40 23.07 -1.19
CA PRO A 323 0.08 21.74 -0.80
C PRO A 323 -0.98 20.65 -0.85
N LEU A 324 -2.24 20.99 -0.58
CA LEU A 324 -3.34 20.01 -0.64
C LEU A 324 -3.56 19.54 -2.07
N TRP A 325 -3.68 20.49 -3.02
CA TRP A 325 -3.76 20.17 -4.43
C TRP A 325 -2.54 19.37 -4.91
N ALA A 326 -1.32 19.77 -4.54
CA ALA A 326 -0.10 19.08 -4.94
C ALA A 326 -0.06 17.62 -4.42
N CYS A 327 -0.49 17.39 -3.18
CA CYS A 327 -0.63 16.06 -2.59
C CYS A 327 -1.58 15.18 -3.41
N VAL A 328 -2.82 15.63 -3.62
CA VAL A 328 -3.85 14.85 -4.31
C VAL A 328 -3.45 14.58 -5.76
N ARG A 329 -2.86 15.57 -6.46
CA ARG A 329 -2.35 15.40 -7.82
C ARG A 329 -1.20 14.39 -7.88
N ALA A 330 -0.31 14.37 -6.88
CA ALA A 330 0.77 13.39 -6.80
C ALA A 330 0.24 11.97 -6.54
N ALA A 331 -0.79 11.81 -5.69
CA ALA A 331 -1.48 10.53 -5.51
C ALA A 331 -2.10 10.01 -6.81
N CYS A 332 -2.79 10.87 -7.57
CA CYS A 332 -3.37 10.48 -8.87
C CYS A 332 -2.29 10.04 -9.89
N ARG A 333 -1.14 10.73 -9.88
CA ARG A 333 0.02 10.37 -10.70
C ARG A 333 0.61 9.02 -10.29
N ALA A 334 0.70 8.75 -8.99
CA ALA A 334 1.19 7.48 -8.47
C ALA A 334 0.36 6.30 -8.98
N MET A 335 -0.97 6.39 -8.89
CA MET A 335 -1.90 5.33 -9.35
C MET A 335 -1.90 5.12 -10.87
N SER A 336 -1.55 6.15 -11.65
CA SER A 336 -1.42 6.07 -13.11
C SER A 336 0.02 5.81 -13.60
N ARG A 337 0.98 5.54 -12.68
CA ARG A 337 2.43 5.43 -12.96
C ARG A 337 3.00 6.62 -13.75
N ARG A 338 2.42 7.80 -13.60
CA ARG A 338 2.95 9.05 -14.15
C ARG A 338 3.91 9.67 -13.13
N SER A 339 4.98 10.31 -13.60
CA SER A 339 5.91 11.07 -12.76
C SER A 339 5.92 12.54 -13.18
N VAL A 340 6.28 13.43 -12.23
CA VAL A 340 6.53 14.86 -12.50
C VAL A 340 7.79 15.04 -13.35
N ILE A 341 8.74 14.11 -13.24
CA ILE A 341 10.00 14.14 -13.97
C ILE A 341 9.89 13.22 -15.18
N THR A 342 10.29 13.70 -16.35
CA THR A 342 10.42 12.92 -17.60
C THR A 342 11.41 11.76 -17.51
N TRP A 343 12.15 11.65 -16.41
CA TRP A 343 13.28 10.72 -16.23
C TRP A 343 13.15 9.87 -14.95
N ALA A 344 11.95 9.51 -14.50
CA ALA A 344 11.84 8.41 -13.53
C ALA A 344 12.31 7.12 -14.24
N LEU A 345 13.58 6.75 -14.03
CA LEU A 345 14.25 5.68 -14.77
C LEU A 345 14.03 4.29 -14.16
N GLY A 346 13.43 4.23 -12.96
CA GLY A 346 13.17 2.97 -12.27
C GLY A 346 12.03 2.18 -12.90
N ALA A 347 12.18 0.84 -12.92
CA ALA A 347 11.09 -0.07 -13.26
C ALA A 347 10.34 -0.48 -11.97
N SER A 348 9.01 -0.43 -12.00
CA SER A 348 8.19 -0.92 -10.89
C SER A 348 8.32 -2.43 -10.79
N ILE A 349 8.56 -2.93 -9.58
CA ILE A 349 8.69 -4.37 -9.29
C ILE A 349 7.30 -5.02 -9.15
N VAL A 350 6.24 -4.21 -9.04
CA VAL A 350 4.88 -4.70 -8.74
C VAL A 350 4.03 -4.78 -10.02
N ALA A 351 3.24 -5.85 -10.12
CA ALA A 351 2.46 -6.23 -11.31
C ALA A 351 1.13 -5.48 -11.50
N SER A 352 0.63 -4.69 -10.54
CA SER A 352 -0.69 -4.04 -10.69
C SER A 352 -0.68 -3.07 -11.88
N GLU A 353 -1.50 -3.33 -12.89
CA GLU A 353 -1.60 -2.46 -14.06
C GLU A 353 -1.92 -1.02 -13.64
N PRO A 354 -1.25 -0.01 -14.23
CA PRO A 354 -1.57 1.38 -13.93
C PRO A 354 -3.02 1.67 -14.28
N LEU A 355 -3.70 2.38 -13.40
CA LEU A 355 -5.03 2.92 -13.72
C LEU A 355 -4.91 3.99 -14.81
N SER A 356 -5.97 4.12 -15.61
CA SER A 356 -6.10 5.29 -16.49
C SER A 356 -6.11 6.57 -15.65
N PRO A 357 -5.68 7.73 -16.16
CA PRO A 357 -5.66 8.98 -15.40
C PRO A 357 -7.01 9.36 -14.79
N GLU A 358 -8.10 9.08 -15.52
CA GLU A 358 -9.46 9.29 -15.04
C GLU A 358 -9.82 8.32 -13.90
N ALA A 359 -9.53 7.02 -14.07
CA ALA A 359 -9.75 6.04 -13.02
C ALA A 359 -8.92 6.35 -11.77
N SER A 360 -7.67 6.81 -11.92
CA SER A 360 -6.83 7.26 -10.81
C SER A 360 -7.44 8.44 -10.05
N ALA A 361 -7.92 9.46 -10.75
CA ALA A 361 -8.53 10.63 -10.10
C ALA A 361 -9.81 10.25 -9.34
N ARG A 362 -10.66 9.41 -9.94
CA ARG A 362 -11.87 8.88 -9.29
C ARG A 362 -11.55 8.00 -8.08
N GLU A 363 -10.52 7.17 -8.17
CA GLU A 363 -10.10 6.28 -7.07
C GLU A 363 -9.54 7.08 -5.90
N VAL A 364 -8.69 8.07 -6.14
CA VAL A 364 -8.18 8.96 -5.08
C VAL A 364 -9.30 9.78 -4.45
N HIS A 365 -10.23 10.32 -5.26
CA HIS A 365 -11.42 11.01 -4.75
C HIS A 365 -12.25 10.11 -3.83
N ARG A 366 -12.55 8.88 -4.27
CA ARG A 366 -13.27 7.89 -3.47
C ARG A 366 -12.53 7.59 -2.16
N ALA A 367 -11.22 7.35 -2.22
CA ALA A 367 -10.42 7.06 -1.03
C ALA A 367 -10.45 8.20 0.00
N ILE A 368 -10.42 9.45 -0.45
CA ILE A 368 -10.58 10.62 0.42
C ILE A 368 -11.97 10.63 1.06
N VAL A 369 -13.03 10.51 0.27
CA VAL A 369 -14.42 10.54 0.77
C VAL A 369 -14.66 9.41 1.76
N ASP A 370 -14.23 8.20 1.42
CA ASP A 370 -14.34 6.99 2.24
C ASP A 370 -13.69 7.10 3.62
N GLU A 371 -12.67 7.94 3.74
CA GLU A 371 -11.96 8.17 5.00
C GLU A 371 -12.47 9.40 5.76
N VAL A 372 -12.75 10.51 5.06
CA VAL A 372 -13.10 11.78 5.71
C VAL A 372 -14.59 11.87 6.05
N LEU A 373 -15.48 11.34 5.20
CA LEU A 373 -16.92 11.43 5.39
C LEU A 373 -17.41 10.75 6.68
N PRO A 374 -16.95 9.54 7.05
CA PRO A 374 -17.38 8.90 8.30
C PRO A 374 -17.06 9.74 9.54
N TRP A 375 -15.90 10.40 9.55
CA TRP A 375 -15.53 11.33 10.62
C TRP A 375 -16.42 12.57 10.63
N ALA A 376 -16.65 13.19 9.47
CA ALA A 376 -17.52 14.37 9.35
C ALA A 376 -18.96 14.06 9.84
N CYS A 377 -19.47 12.88 9.50
CA CYS A 377 -20.77 12.38 9.97
C CYS A 377 -20.77 11.91 11.44
N GLY A 378 -19.61 11.84 12.10
CA GLY A 378 -19.48 11.33 13.47
C GLY A 378 -19.89 9.86 13.61
N ALA A 379 -19.65 9.05 12.57
CA ALA A 379 -19.84 7.61 12.59
C ALA A 379 -18.65 6.90 13.25
N TRP A 380 -17.43 7.25 12.82
CA TRP A 380 -16.16 6.84 13.44
C TRP A 380 -15.03 7.75 12.92
N ASP A 381 -13.90 7.81 13.63
CA ASP A 381 -12.72 8.59 13.25
C ASP A 381 -11.55 7.66 12.83
N PRO A 382 -11.23 7.55 11.52
CA PRO A 382 -10.15 6.67 11.03
C PRO A 382 -8.75 7.00 11.53
N VAL A 383 -8.56 8.20 12.09
CA VAL A 383 -7.28 8.68 12.61
C VAL A 383 -7.19 8.43 14.11
N LYS A 384 -8.26 8.69 14.86
CA LYS A 384 -8.24 8.62 16.34
C LYS A 384 -8.64 7.25 16.88
N ASP A 385 -9.58 6.56 16.24
CA ASP A 385 -10.15 5.33 16.80
C ASP A 385 -9.21 4.13 16.67
N ALA A 386 -8.41 4.05 15.59
CA ALA A 386 -7.49 2.93 15.38
C ALA A 386 -6.35 2.87 16.43
N PRO A 387 -5.62 3.97 16.73
CA PRO A 387 -4.61 3.96 17.79
C PRO A 387 -5.19 3.69 19.19
N GLN A 388 -6.40 4.21 19.48
CA GLN A 388 -7.10 3.95 20.75
C GLN A 388 -7.52 2.48 20.87
N ALA A 389 -8.07 1.90 19.80
CA ALA A 389 -8.42 0.49 19.74
C ALA A 389 -7.20 -0.41 19.97
N ARG A 390 -6.05 -0.10 19.36
CA ARG A 390 -4.80 -0.83 19.59
C ARG A 390 -4.41 -0.85 21.07
N ALA A 391 -4.49 0.28 21.77
CA ALA A 391 -4.16 0.36 23.19
C ALA A 391 -5.08 -0.54 24.05
N ALA A 392 -6.39 -0.52 23.77
CA ALA A 392 -7.37 -1.36 24.45
C ALA A 392 -7.17 -2.86 24.14
N LEU A 393 -6.84 -3.21 22.89
CA LEU A 393 -6.65 -4.59 22.45
C LEU A 393 -5.38 -5.20 23.01
N ARG A 394 -4.32 -4.40 23.13
CA ARG A 394 -3.11 -4.81 23.85
C ARG A 394 -3.42 -5.20 25.29
N ALA A 395 -4.24 -4.43 25.99
CA ALA A 395 -4.65 -4.73 27.36
C ALA A 395 -5.45 -6.06 27.46
N ASN A 396 -6.13 -6.46 26.38
CA ASN A 396 -6.98 -7.64 26.31
C ASN A 396 -6.36 -8.83 25.54
N GLY A 397 -5.04 -8.82 25.32
CA GLY A 397 -4.35 -9.93 24.63
C GLY A 397 -4.70 -10.10 23.16
N TRP A 398 -4.95 -8.99 22.46
CA TRP A 398 -5.28 -8.91 21.02
C TRP A 398 -6.61 -9.57 20.61
N ARG A 399 -7.47 -9.91 21.57
CA ARG A 399 -8.84 -10.38 21.26
C ARG A 399 -9.68 -9.20 20.78
N VAL A 400 -10.10 -9.25 19.52
CA VAL A 400 -11.02 -8.26 18.98
C VAL A 400 -12.41 -8.49 19.61
N PRO A 401 -13.01 -7.50 20.31
CA PRO A 401 -14.34 -7.64 20.88
C PRO A 401 -15.36 -8.05 19.82
N ALA A 402 -16.41 -8.79 20.17
CA ALA A 402 -17.53 -8.97 19.26
C ALA A 402 -18.14 -7.59 18.91
N ALA A 403 -18.67 -7.44 17.70
CA ALA A 403 -19.44 -6.25 17.37
C ALA A 403 -20.61 -6.12 18.36
N PRO A 404 -20.90 -4.90 18.85
CA PRO A 404 -21.98 -4.67 19.81
C PRO A 404 -23.36 -5.04 19.27
#